data_AF-F6VQT6-F1
#
_entry.id   AF-F6VQT6-F1
#
_cell.length_a   1.000
_cell.length_b   1.000
_cell.length_c   1.000
_cell.angle_alpha   90.00
_cell.angle_beta   90.00
_cell.angle_gamma   90.00
#
_symmetry.space_group_name_H-M   'P 1'
#
loop_
_entity.id
_entity.type
_entity.pdbx_description
1 polymer ?
#
loop_
_entity_poly.entity_id
_entity_poly.type
_entity_poly.pdbx_seq_one_letter_code
_entity_poly.pdbx_strand_id
1 'polypeptide(L)'
;MGSWSRPQRSLIELVEAVQCSTKVSVLEYTDYGCYCGLGGSGWPQDKTDWCCHHHDCCYGKAEVAGCSPKLDPYNFVCKDKQVECGK
;
A
#
# COMPACT_ATOMS: atom_id res chain seq x y z
N MET A 1 -2.30 5.85 33.24
CA MET A 1 -3.10 4.79 32.57
C MET A 1 -4.15 5.49 31.72
N GLY A 2 -4.23 5.21 30.42
CA GLY A 2 -5.10 5.88 29.42
C GLY A 2 -4.47 7.16 28.85
N SER A 3 -4.40 7.41 27.54
CA SER A 3 -5.17 6.88 26.41
C SER A 3 -4.30 6.86 25.14
N TRP A 4 -4.11 5.68 24.54
CA TRP A 4 -3.53 5.55 23.20
C TRP A 4 -4.66 5.39 22.20
N SER A 5 -5.18 6.51 21.71
CA SER A 5 -6.13 6.50 20.59
C SER A 5 -5.47 7.19 19.40
N ARG A 6 -4.94 6.39 18.47
CA ARG A 6 -4.80 6.79 17.06
C ARG A 6 -5.10 5.62 16.12
N PRO A 7 -6.37 5.23 15.91
CA PRO A 7 -6.74 4.33 14.83
C PRO A 7 -7.32 5.13 13.66
N GLN A 8 -6.59 5.17 12.55
CA GLN A 8 -7.11 5.04 11.18
C GLN A 8 -5.99 5.44 10.25
N ARG A 9 -5.30 4.45 9.71
CA ARG A 9 -4.38 4.63 8.60
C ARG A 9 -4.42 3.29 7.86
N SER A 10 -4.50 3.28 6.53
CA SER A 10 -4.24 2.05 5.76
C SER A 10 -3.34 2.35 4.55
N LEU A 11 -3.55 3.52 3.94
CA LEU A 11 -2.67 4.05 2.91
C LEU A 11 -1.34 4.54 3.49
N ILE A 12 -1.30 4.95 4.77
CA ILE A 12 -0.04 5.38 5.38
C ILE A 12 0.82 4.15 5.74
N GLU A 13 0.22 3.06 6.17
CA GLU A 13 0.88 1.78 6.39
C GLU A 13 1.45 1.26 5.07
N LEU A 14 0.73 1.47 3.97
CA LEU A 14 1.22 1.09 2.65
C LEU A 14 2.47 1.90 2.30
N VAL A 15 2.42 3.21 2.53
CA VAL A 15 3.56 4.11 2.36
C VAL A 15 4.75 3.64 3.20
N GLU A 16 4.55 3.36 4.49
CA GLU A 16 5.61 2.93 5.40
C GLU A 16 6.17 1.54 5.02
N ALA A 17 5.33 0.62 4.56
CA ALA A 17 5.73 -0.71 4.08
C ALA A 17 6.57 -0.64 2.79
N VAL A 18 6.18 0.24 1.86
CA VAL A 18 6.97 0.52 0.64
C VAL A 18 8.30 1.19 0.98
N GLN A 19 8.32 2.15 1.91
CA GLN A 19 9.57 2.78 2.39
C GLN A 19 10.50 1.80 3.10
N CYS A 20 9.95 0.82 3.82
CA CYS A 20 10.75 -0.25 4.42
C CYS A 20 11.49 -1.06 3.34
N SER A 21 10.76 -1.44 2.28
CA SER A 21 11.24 -2.39 1.27
C SER A 21 12.04 -1.73 0.14
N THR A 22 11.83 -0.45 -0.10
CA THR A 22 12.45 0.32 -1.19
C THR A 22 13.34 1.43 -0.64
N LYS A 23 14.39 1.83 -1.38
CA LYS A 23 15.17 3.04 -1.04
C LYS A 23 14.57 4.31 -1.63
N VAL A 24 13.36 4.22 -2.17
CA VAL A 24 12.74 5.23 -3.00
C VAL A 24 11.70 5.98 -2.19
N SER A 25 11.64 7.29 -2.35
CA SER A 25 10.59 8.10 -1.72
C SER A 25 9.23 7.68 -2.27
N VAL A 26 8.24 7.47 -1.40
CA VAL A 26 6.88 7.11 -1.85
C VAL A 26 6.23 8.20 -2.69
N LEU A 27 6.71 9.44 -2.60
CA LEU A 27 6.31 10.52 -3.50
C LEU A 27 6.68 10.24 -4.96
N GLU A 28 7.68 9.39 -5.23
CA GLU A 28 8.02 8.97 -6.60
C GLU A 28 7.06 7.90 -7.13
N TYR A 29 6.29 7.24 -6.26
CA TYR A 29 5.26 6.27 -6.64
C TYR A 29 3.84 6.85 -6.65
N THR A 30 3.64 8.08 -6.15
CA THR A 30 2.36 8.78 -6.26
C THR A 30 2.21 9.40 -7.64
N ASP A 31 1.14 9.02 -8.36
CA ASP A 31 0.82 9.50 -9.71
C ASP A 31 1.88 9.11 -10.76
N TYR A 32 2.44 7.90 -10.61
CA TYR A 32 3.42 7.33 -11.52
C TYR A 32 2.77 6.35 -12.50
N GLY A 33 3.11 6.47 -13.78
CA GLY A 33 2.62 5.54 -14.81
C GLY A 33 1.11 5.59 -15.00
N CYS A 34 0.50 4.45 -15.28
CA CYS A 34 -0.94 4.32 -15.51
C CYS A 34 -1.70 3.82 -14.29
N TYR A 35 -1.04 3.20 -13.30
CA TYR A 35 -1.69 2.49 -12.18
C TYR A 35 -1.19 2.91 -10.79
N CYS A 36 -0.01 3.52 -10.65
CA CYS A 36 0.45 3.94 -9.31
C CYS A 36 -0.24 5.26 -8.89
N GLY A 37 -1.48 5.19 -8.43
CA GLY A 37 -2.26 6.38 -8.04
C GLY A 37 -3.74 6.09 -7.76
N LEU A 38 -4.57 7.13 -7.88
CA LEU A 38 -6.03 6.98 -7.76
C LEU A 38 -6.62 6.47 -9.08
N GLY A 39 -6.88 5.15 -9.13
CA GLY A 39 -7.45 4.49 -10.31
C GLY A 39 -6.36 3.91 -11.21
N GLY A 40 -6.70 3.62 -12.47
CA GLY A 40 -5.75 3.21 -13.48
C GLY A 40 -6.42 2.54 -14.69
N SER A 41 -5.92 2.82 -15.88
CA SER A 41 -6.43 2.21 -17.13
C SER A 41 -5.37 2.21 -18.22
N GLY A 42 -5.38 1.19 -19.07
CA GLY A 42 -4.43 1.06 -20.18
C GLY A 42 -3.33 0.03 -19.92
N TRP A 43 -2.25 0.10 -20.70
CA TRP A 43 -1.11 -0.82 -20.56
C TRP A 43 -0.09 -0.25 -19.56
N PRO A 44 0.41 -1.06 -18.59
CA PRO A 44 1.40 -0.57 -17.64
C PRO A 44 2.69 -0.11 -18.34
N GLN A 45 3.19 1.05 -17.91
CA GLN A 45 4.34 1.72 -18.52
C GLN A 45 5.65 0.95 -18.34
N ASP A 46 5.88 0.40 -17.15
CA ASP A 46 7.11 -0.33 -16.82
C ASP A 46 6.87 -1.39 -15.71
N LYS A 47 7.96 -1.99 -15.20
CA LYS A 47 7.88 -3.01 -14.15
C LYS A 47 7.29 -2.47 -12.83
N THR A 48 7.52 -1.19 -12.51
CA THR A 48 6.97 -0.55 -11.33
C THR A 48 5.46 -0.41 -11.47
N ASP A 49 5.00 0.06 -12.63
CA ASP A 49 3.59 0.24 -12.93
C ASP A 49 2.83 -1.10 -12.94
N TRP A 50 3.50 -2.20 -13.35
CA TRP A 50 2.96 -3.56 -13.20
C TRP A 50 2.74 -3.98 -11.73
N CYS A 51 3.60 -3.55 -10.81
CA CYS A 51 3.39 -3.81 -9.38
C CYS A 51 2.14 -3.07 -8.87
N CYS A 52 1.93 -1.83 -9.32
CA CYS A 52 0.75 -1.04 -8.97
C CYS A 52 -0.55 -1.63 -9.54
N HIS A 53 -0.54 -2.05 -10.80
CA HIS A 53 -1.67 -2.79 -11.38
C HIS A 53 -2.01 -4.06 -10.57
N HIS A 54 -0.99 -4.83 -10.17
CA HIS A 54 -1.22 -6.01 -9.34
C HIS A 54 -1.74 -5.66 -7.94
N HIS A 55 -1.26 -4.57 -7.37
CA HIS A 55 -1.72 -4.06 -6.07
C HIS A 55 -3.20 -3.64 -6.13
N ASP A 56 -3.62 -2.93 -7.17
CA ASP A 56 -5.03 -2.58 -7.40
C ASP A 56 -5.91 -3.83 -7.54
N CYS A 57 -5.42 -4.85 -8.24
CA CYS A 57 -6.10 -6.15 -8.31
C CYS A 57 -6.23 -6.82 -6.93
N CYS A 58 -5.22 -6.69 -6.07
CA CYS A 58 -5.26 -7.20 -4.70
C CYS A 58 -6.30 -6.46 -3.85
N TYR A 59 -6.34 -5.12 -3.95
CA TYR A 59 -7.32 -4.28 -3.28
C TYR A 59 -8.75 -4.63 -3.73
N GLY A 60 -8.99 -4.80 -5.03
CA GLY A 60 -10.30 -5.20 -5.54
C GLY A 60 -10.76 -6.55 -4.99
N LYS A 61 -9.86 -7.53 -4.84
CA LYS A 61 -10.18 -8.81 -4.18
C LYS A 61 -10.51 -8.64 -2.70
N ALA A 62 -9.76 -7.80 -1.99
CA ALA A 62 -10.03 -7.50 -0.59
C ALA A 62 -11.38 -6.81 -0.40
N GLU A 63 -11.73 -5.86 -1.27
CA GLU A 63 -13.04 -5.20 -1.30
C GLU A 63 -14.18 -6.20 -1.54
N VAL A 64 -14.02 -7.13 -2.49
CA VAL A 64 -14.99 -8.22 -2.71
C VAL A 64 -15.12 -9.15 -1.49
N ALA A 65 -14.03 -9.35 -0.74
CA ALA A 65 -14.04 -10.10 0.52
C ALA A 65 -14.65 -9.32 1.70
N GLY A 66 -15.05 -8.06 1.50
CA GLY A 66 -15.67 -7.21 2.52
C GLY A 66 -14.69 -6.37 3.34
N CYS A 67 -13.42 -6.32 2.95
CA CYS A 67 -12.43 -5.43 3.57
C CYS A 67 -12.51 -4.02 2.95
N SER A 68 -12.07 -3.02 3.69
CA SER A 68 -11.85 -1.66 3.20
C SER A 68 -10.35 -1.36 3.14
N PRO A 69 -9.57 -1.90 2.18
CA PRO A 69 -8.09 -1.83 2.18
C PRO A 69 -7.52 -0.40 2.14
N LYS A 70 -8.33 0.59 1.76
CA LYS A 70 -7.99 2.03 1.80
C LYS A 70 -8.28 2.74 3.13
N LEU A 71 -8.94 2.06 4.07
CA LEU A 71 -9.34 2.60 5.37
C LEU A 71 -8.97 1.70 6.56
N ASP A 72 -8.94 0.38 6.37
CA ASP A 72 -8.69 -0.62 7.39
C ASP A 72 -7.22 -0.62 7.81
N PRO A 73 -6.91 -0.33 9.08
CA PRO A 73 -5.54 -0.38 9.55
C PRO A 73 -5.01 -1.80 9.63
N TYR A 74 -3.73 -1.94 9.31
CA TYR A 74 -3.02 -3.20 9.43
C TYR A 74 -1.67 -3.00 10.12
N ASN A 75 -1.30 -3.94 10.98
CA ASN A 75 -0.02 -3.89 11.66
C ASN A 75 1.03 -4.58 10.81
N PHE A 76 2.23 -4.01 10.76
CA PHE A 76 3.41 -4.68 10.23
C PHE A 76 4.66 -4.22 10.98
N VAL A 77 5.74 -4.97 10.85
CA VAL A 77 7.07 -4.56 11.33
C VAL A 77 8.06 -4.60 10.18
N CYS A 78 8.98 -3.64 10.17
CA CYS A 78 10.10 -3.61 9.24
C CYS A 78 11.33 -4.25 9.88
N LYS A 79 11.80 -5.37 9.34
CA LYS A 79 13.07 -6.00 9.74
C LYS A 79 13.94 -6.21 8.51
N ASP A 80 15.17 -5.72 8.55
CA ASP A 80 16.14 -5.88 7.46
C ASP A 80 15.60 -5.53 6.07
N LYS A 81 14.76 -4.48 5.99
CA LYS A 81 14.05 -4.03 4.76
C LYS A 81 13.02 -5.02 4.21
N GLN A 82 12.52 -5.91 5.06
CA GLN A 82 11.37 -6.74 4.79
C GLN A 82 10.21 -6.34 5.70
N VAL A 83 9.03 -6.30 5.09
CA VAL A 83 7.76 -6.09 5.77
C VAL A 83 7.27 -7.44 6.29
N GLU A 84 7.15 -7.58 7.60
CA GLU A 84 6.50 -8.72 8.25
C GLU A 84 5.12 -8.27 8.73
N CYS A 85 4.05 -8.82 8.14
CA CYS A 85 2.69 -8.50 8.56
C CYS A 85 2.40 -9.03 9.97
N GLY A 86 1.76 -8.19 10.79
CA GLY A 86 1.22 -8.56 12.08
C GLY A 86 -0.05 -9.41 11.94
N LYS A 87 -0.42 -10.07 13.05
CA LYS A 87 -1.72 -10.74 13.18
C LYS A 87 -2.84 -9.74 13.49
#